data_AF-A0A7S0YQ21-F1
#
_entry.id   AF-A0A7S0YQ21-F1
#
_cell.length_a   1.000
_cell.length_b   1.000
_cell.length_c   1.000
_cell.angle_alpha   90.00
_cell.angle_beta   90.00
_cell.angle_gamma   90.00
#
_symmetry.space_group_name_H-M   'P 1'
#
loop_
_entity.id
_entity.type
_entity.pdbx_description
1 polymer ?
#
loop_
_entity_poly.entity_id
_entity_poly.type
_entity_poly.pdbx_seq_one_letter_code
_entity_poly.pdbx_strand_id
1 'polypeptide(L)'
;MPRSSLLHHFEYFEVATVRHYKNVSQSKMATYHVLECSEHSLTRWIERYDRTTAIQRQNKRPISYKITKEQADYIVGYLRNNHTGSTKELHAAVKEEFPDFEV
;
A
#
# COMPACT_ATOMS: atom_id res chain seq x y z
N MET A 1 -17.89 -4.68 7.31
CA MET A 1 -17.57 -5.92 6.57
C MET A 1 -16.18 -6.40 6.98
N PRO A 2 -16.02 -7.62 7.53
CA PRO A 2 -14.72 -8.06 8.06
C PRO A 2 -13.87 -8.64 6.92
N ARG A 3 -13.02 -7.80 6.31
CA ARG A 3 -11.94 -8.26 5.42
C ARG A 3 -10.62 -8.52 6.16
N SER A 4 -10.56 -8.33 7.48
CA SER A 4 -9.29 -8.37 8.23
C SER A 4 -8.81 -9.77 8.59
N SER A 5 -9.70 -10.74 8.84
CA SER A 5 -9.30 -12.05 9.38
C SER A 5 -8.42 -12.88 8.44
N LEU A 6 -8.73 -12.88 7.13
CA LEU A 6 -7.96 -13.62 6.12
C LEU A 6 -6.58 -13.03 5.86
N LEU A 7 -6.45 -11.70 5.95
CA LEU A 7 -5.18 -11.01 5.76
C LEU A 7 -4.19 -11.33 6.89
N HIS A 8 -4.67 -11.36 8.13
CA HIS A 8 -3.85 -11.75 9.27
C HIS A 8 -3.39 -13.21 9.17
N HIS A 9 -4.29 -14.14 8.83
CA HIS A 9 -3.94 -15.56 8.67
C HIS A 9 -2.83 -15.78 7.64
N PHE A 10 -2.86 -15.02 6.53
CA PHE A 10 -1.85 -15.11 5.49
C PHE A 10 -0.48 -14.59 5.94
N GLU A 11 -0.41 -13.46 6.66
CA GLU A 11 0.85 -12.94 7.21
C GLU A 11 1.53 -13.92 8.18
N TYR A 12 0.75 -14.59 9.04
CA TYR A 12 1.29 -15.63 9.93
C TYR A 12 1.84 -16.83 9.15
N PHE A 13 1.17 -17.22 8.06
CA PHE A 13 1.64 -18.30 7.19
C PHE A 13 2.97 -17.97 6.51
N GLU A 14 3.14 -16.75 5.99
CA GLU A 14 4.40 -16.32 5.38
C GLU A 14 5.56 -16.36 6.40
N VAL A 15 5.34 -15.87 7.63
CA VAL A 15 6.34 -15.86 8.69
C VAL A 15 6.70 -17.27 9.15
N ALA A 16 5.71 -18.14 9.34
CA ALA A 16 5.93 -19.54 9.68
C ALA A 16 6.75 -20.26 8.61
N THR A 17 6.46 -19.98 7.33
CA THR A 17 7.17 -20.57 6.19
C THR A 17 8.65 -20.21 6.17
N VAL A 18 8.97 -18.92 6.31
CA VAL A 18 10.37 -18.47 6.32
C VAL A 18 11.11 -19.01 7.55
N ARG A 19 10.45 -19.09 8.70
CA ARG A 19 11.05 -19.68 9.91
C ARG A 19 11.35 -21.17 9.72
N HIS A 20 10.44 -21.92 9.11
CA HIS A 20 10.66 -23.33 8.79
C HIS A 20 11.85 -23.52 7.85
N TYR A 21 11.95 -22.70 6.79
CA TYR A 21 13.09 -22.71 5.89
C TYR A 21 14.42 -22.45 6.61
N LYS A 22 14.49 -21.42 7.47
CA LYS A 22 15.72 -21.03 8.16
C LYS A 22 16.16 -22.03 9.25
N ASN A 23 15.20 -22.61 9.97
CA ASN A 23 15.50 -23.39 11.18
C ASN A 23 15.50 -24.91 10.96
N VAL A 24 14.80 -25.43 9.95
CA VAL A 24 14.54 -26.88 9.81
C VAL A 24 15.26 -27.49 8.61
N SER A 25 14.97 -27.05 7.38
CA SER A 25 15.45 -27.78 6.20
C SER A 25 16.59 -27.11 5.46
N GLN A 26 16.74 -25.78 5.53
CA GLN A 26 17.60 -24.93 4.66
C GLN A 26 17.45 -25.17 3.13
N SER A 27 16.62 -26.13 2.73
CA SER A 27 16.34 -26.54 1.36
C SER A 27 14.98 -26.02 0.95
N LYS A 28 14.97 -25.18 -0.09
CA LYS A 28 13.77 -24.54 -0.64
C LYS A 28 12.77 -25.59 -1.16
N MET A 29 13.27 -26.65 -1.77
CA MET A 29 12.46 -27.76 -2.28
C MET A 29 11.71 -28.50 -1.17
N ALA A 30 12.40 -28.82 -0.08
CA ALA A 30 11.77 -29.50 1.05
C ALA A 30 10.70 -28.62 1.70
N THR A 31 10.98 -27.33 1.88
CA THR A 31 10.00 -26.37 2.43
C THR A 31 8.79 -26.18 1.53
N TYR A 32 9.01 -26.08 0.21
CA TYR A 32 7.96 -26.02 -0.82
C TYR A 32 6.99 -27.20 -0.70
N HIS A 33 7.51 -28.42 -0.60
CA HIS A 33 6.68 -29.64 -0.55
C HIS A 33 5.87 -29.77 0.75
N VAL A 34 6.42 -29.34 1.88
CA VAL A 34 5.75 -29.44 3.19
C VAL A 34 4.66 -28.39 3.36
N LEU A 35 4.87 -27.19 2.82
CA LEU A 35 3.97 -26.04 3.03
C LEU A 35 3.05 -25.76 1.84
N GLU A 36 3.17 -26.56 0.77
CA GLU A 36 2.37 -26.44 -0.46
C GLU A 36 2.40 -25.03 -1.08
N CYS A 37 3.47 -24.27 -0.85
CA CYS A 37 3.66 -22.91 -1.38
C CYS A 37 4.58 -22.93 -2.60
N SER A 38 4.36 -22.09 -3.62
CA SER A 38 5.27 -22.03 -4.79
C SER A 38 6.70 -21.60 -4.44
N GLU A 39 7.70 -22.13 -5.17
CA GLU A 39 9.11 -21.79 -5.00
C GLU A 39 9.39 -20.29 -5.15
N HIS A 40 8.72 -19.65 -6.11
CA HIS A 40 8.80 -18.20 -6.31
C HIS A 40 8.27 -17.40 -5.10
N SER A 41 7.20 -17.86 -4.46
CA SER A 41 6.65 -17.20 -3.28
C SER A 41 7.60 -17.35 -2.09
N LEU A 42 8.12 -18.57 -1.87
CA LEU A 42 9.12 -18.83 -0.83
C LEU A 42 10.36 -17.95 -1.00
N THR A 43 10.90 -17.87 -2.22
CA THR A 43 12.07 -17.01 -2.51
C THR A 43 11.77 -15.55 -2.25
N ARG A 44 10.62 -15.04 -2.70
CA ARG A 44 10.18 -13.65 -2.43
C ARG A 44 10.05 -13.37 -0.93
N TRP A 45 9.54 -14.32 -0.15
CA TRP A 45 9.39 -14.16 1.30
C TRP A 45 10.73 -14.15 2.02
N ILE A 46 11.66 -15.04 1.63
CA ILE A 46 13.02 -15.07 2.17
C ILE A 46 13.74 -13.75 1.88
N GLU A 47 13.76 -13.30 0.62
CA GLU A 47 14.38 -12.03 0.23
C GLU A 47 13.78 -10.83 0.98
N ARG A 48 12.45 -10.81 1.14
CA ARG A 48 11.77 -9.77 1.92
C ARG A 48 12.22 -9.83 3.38
N TYR A 49 12.21 -11.01 3.99
CA TYR A 49 12.58 -11.19 5.39
C TYR A 49 14.04 -10.81 5.64
N ASP A 50 14.96 -11.14 4.73
CA ASP A 50 16.37 -10.77 4.86
C ASP A 50 16.59 -9.25 4.74
N ARG A 51 15.80 -8.56 3.92
CA ARG A 51 15.89 -7.10 3.75
C ARG A 51 15.26 -6.31 4.89
N THR A 52 14.09 -6.72 5.37
CA THR A 52 13.28 -5.91 6.31
C THR A 52 13.10 -6.52 7.69
N THR A 53 13.58 -7.74 7.94
CA THR A 53 13.36 -8.54 9.18
C THR A 53 11.90 -8.81 9.55
N ALA A 54 10.96 -8.25 8.78
CA ALA A 54 9.53 -8.38 8.89
C ALA A 54 8.90 -8.64 7.52
N ILE A 55 7.95 -9.56 7.46
CA ILE A 55 7.15 -9.87 6.26
C ILE A 55 5.84 -9.09 6.33
N GLN A 56 5.93 -7.76 6.43
CA GLN A 56 4.76 -6.89 6.42
C GLN A 56 4.49 -6.36 5.02
N ARG A 57 3.21 -6.13 4.72
CA ARG A 57 2.82 -5.46 3.49
C ARG A 57 3.36 -4.03 3.49
N GLN A 58 4.20 -3.70 2.51
CA GLN A 58 4.66 -2.33 2.30
C GLN A 58 3.55 -1.53 1.63
N ASN A 59 2.99 -0.57 2.36
CA ASN A 59 2.06 0.38 1.77
C ASN A 59 2.81 1.27 0.77
N LYS A 60 2.27 1.42 -0.44
CA LYS A 60 2.78 2.39 -1.40
C LYS A 60 2.60 3.79 -0.80
N ARG A 61 3.55 4.69 -1.07
CA ARG A 61 3.35 6.11 -0.77
C ARG A 61 2.13 6.57 -1.56
N PRO A 62 1.12 7.20 -0.93
CA PRO A 62 -0.01 7.75 -1.66
C PRO A 62 0.51 8.91 -2.51
N ILE A 63 0.47 8.73 -3.83
CA ILE A 63 0.82 9.77 -4.81
C ILE A 63 -0.46 10.06 -5.57
N SER A 64 -0.86 11.33 -5.58
CA SER A 64 -1.93 11.80 -6.44
C SER A 64 -1.37 12.02 -7.83
N TYR A 65 -1.99 11.41 -8.84
CA TYR A 65 -1.56 11.54 -10.24
C TYR A 65 -2.06 12.84 -10.89
N LYS A 66 -3.07 13.50 -10.32
CA LYS A 66 -3.83 14.58 -11.00
C LYS A 66 -3.79 15.93 -10.29
N ILE A 67 -3.58 15.93 -8.98
CA ILE A 67 -3.56 17.16 -8.17
C ILE A 67 -2.35 17.16 -7.26
N THR A 68 -1.73 18.33 -7.09
CA THR A 68 -0.65 18.54 -6.12
C THR A 68 -1.22 18.68 -4.71
N LYS A 69 -0.35 18.53 -3.71
CA LYS A 69 -0.75 18.71 -2.31
C LYS A 69 -1.21 20.16 -2.04
N GLU A 70 -0.53 21.13 -2.62
CA GLU A 70 -0.85 22.56 -2.49
C GLU A 70 -2.24 22.89 -3.04
N GLN A 71 -2.57 22.35 -4.22
CA GLN A 71 -3.92 22.46 -4.81
C GLN A 71 -4.98 21.84 -3.90
N ALA A 72 -4.70 20.66 -3.33
CA ALA A 72 -5.63 20.00 -2.41
C ALA A 72 -5.84 20.81 -1.11
N ASP A 73 -4.77 21.34 -0.53
CA ASP A 73 -4.81 22.15 0.67
C ASP A 73 -5.59 23.46 0.43
N TYR A 74 -5.39 24.10 -0.73
CA TYR A 74 -6.16 25.27 -1.17
C TYR A 74 -7.65 24.97 -1.33
N ILE A 75 -8.00 23.89 -2.05
CA ILE A 75 -9.39 23.45 -2.25
C ILE A 75 -10.09 23.23 -0.89
N VAL A 76 -9.42 22.54 0.03
CA VAL A 76 -9.95 22.29 1.38
C VAL A 76 -10.14 23.60 2.14
N GLY A 77 -9.20 24.54 2.04
CA GLY A 77 -9.33 25.88 2.64
C GLY A 77 -10.49 26.68 2.06
N TYR A 78 -10.63 26.70 0.74
CA TYR A 78 -11.72 27.38 0.04
C TYR A 78 -13.08 26.82 0.46
N LEU A 79 -13.23 25.49 0.50
CA LEU A 79 -14.48 24.83 0.91
C LEU A 79 -14.85 25.12 2.37
N ARG A 80 -13.86 25.26 3.27
CA ARG A 80 -14.09 25.65 4.66
C ARG A 80 -14.56 27.09 4.81
N ASN A 81 -14.21 27.99 3.90
CA ASN A 81 -14.65 29.38 3.94
C ASN A 81 -15.95 29.59 3.17
N ASN A 82 -16.21 28.76 2.15
CA ASN A 82 -17.35 28.87 1.23
C ASN A 82 -18.22 27.60 1.28
N HIS A 83 -18.92 27.39 2.39
CA HIS A 83 -19.69 26.17 2.66
C HIS A 83 -20.82 25.89 1.65
N THR A 84 -21.37 26.93 1.00
CA THR A 84 -22.50 26.83 0.06
C THR A 84 -22.11 27.12 -1.39
N GLY A 85 -20.81 27.19 -1.71
CA GLY A 85 -20.32 27.51 -3.05
C GLY A 85 -20.62 26.40 -4.07
N SER A 86 -20.78 26.80 -5.34
CA SER A 86 -20.95 25.86 -6.45
C SER A 86 -19.62 25.23 -6.85
N THR A 87 -19.64 23.97 -7.31
CA THR A 87 -18.43 23.29 -7.82
C THR A 87 -17.80 24.05 -9.00
N LYS A 88 -18.60 24.78 -9.78
CA LYS A 88 -18.09 25.62 -10.89
C LYS A 88 -17.28 26.82 -10.38
N GLU A 89 -17.74 27.43 -9.31
CA GLU A 89 -17.07 28.58 -8.67
C GLU A 89 -15.75 28.13 -8.04
N LEU A 90 -15.79 26.98 -7.35
CA LEU A 90 -14.56 26.34 -6.84
C LEU A 90 -13.58 26.05 -7.98
N HIS A 91 -14.03 25.46 -9.07
CA HIS A 91 -13.15 25.13 -10.21
C HIS A 91 -12.51 26.37 -10.84
N ALA A 92 -13.29 27.43 -11.01
CA ALA A 92 -12.78 28.71 -11.49
C ALA A 92 -11.73 29.31 -10.53
N ALA A 93 -12.03 29.33 -9.23
CA ALA A 93 -11.12 29.86 -8.21
C ALA A 93 -9.81 29.05 -8.08
N VAL A 94 -9.85 27.74 -8.32
CA VAL A 94 -8.66 26.90 -8.33
C VAL A 94 -7.84 27.11 -9.60
N LYS A 95 -8.49 27.27 -10.76
CA LYS A 95 -7.78 27.57 -12.03
C LYS A 95 -7.14 28.95 -12.06
N GLU A 96 -7.73 29.92 -11.36
CA GLU A 96 -7.15 31.25 -11.21
C GLU A 96 -5.84 31.21 -10.42
N GLU A 97 -5.81 30.47 -9.30
CA GLU A 97 -4.62 30.32 -8.46
C GLU A 97 -3.60 29.34 -9.06
N PHE A 98 -4.07 28.27 -9.72
CA PHE A 98 -3.25 27.21 -10.30
C PHE A 98 -3.61 27.00 -11.79
N PRO A 99 -2.92 27.70 -12.71
CA PRO A 99 -3.19 27.60 -14.16
C PRO A 99 -3.01 26.18 -14.72
N ASP A 100 -2.08 25.40 -14.15
CA ASP A 100 -1.79 24.02 -14.54
C ASP A 100 -2.80 23.00 -13.98
N PHE A 101 -3.91 23.47 -13.39
CA PHE A 101 -4.95 22.61 -12.85
C PHE A 101 -5.80 21.98 -13.97
N GLU A 102 -5.45 20.75 -14.33
CA GLU A 102 -6.13 19.92 -15.34
C GLU A 102 -6.97 18.81 -14.69
N VAL A 103 -8.11 19.19 -14.10
CA VAL A 103 -9.12 18.26 -13.53
C VAL A 103 -10.51 18.54 -14.06
#